data_AF-E3IXF4-F1
#
_entry.id   AF-E3IXF4-F1
#
_cell.length_a   1.000
_cell.length_b   1.000
_cell.length_c   1.000
_cell.angle_alpha   90.00
_cell.angle_beta   90.00
_cell.angle_gamma   90.00
#
_symmetry.space_group_name_H-M   'P 1'
#
loop_
_entity.id
_entity.type
_entity.pdbx_description
1 polymer ?
#
loop_
_entity_poly.entity_id
_entity_poly.type
_entity_poly.pdbx_seq_one_letter_code
_entity_poly.pdbx_strand_id
1 'polypeptide(L)'
;MIFEIKSFARVRLTASQRREVERSLKRAVKHNPVRWILILPLDHSPSEERWFDRLKEQNRGIELEWWGLTWLNLSFAPRDDLRRLVESEDYELLRRAHEVDIEGRVPANLTASVGRLNVLMNRTQELSPYWRADFSTAPDGITVTYNERFPGAADLDPVQLRAIFRFPTSDGRAAAAERRLKDALDYGGDIEVDGRYVENFEIMSSLASRAMFEAPGPLERFALSSLDSPKDRGFTLQMAVVATTGEVKYRLPMQVDQHTAGVRGVRIRARDATESLEAELKVDRKDQGGRLSARITWRGVTGKFPYKIRPGFEIFTRVERDDHIELRIDNQSVARHHAGTARFLVEARLCADMIVALEKLQDHCKQTFPIPDDITWKDAHDIIAAAQVLSGQSIRTGRTGIELSIKPGHVASFLKTARPLGITHLRGEMIYGITCGGHQMNIGRVFITTPRVRLTNLAELEAIADIASEPVARYVCVDDDSIDMQLVAPN
;
A
#
# COMPACT_ATOMS: atom_id res chain seq x y z
N MET A 1 19.38 -41.17 15.63
CA MET A 1 20.29 -40.79 16.72
C MET A 1 19.44 -40.32 17.89
N ILE A 2 19.76 -40.72 19.12
CA ILE A 2 19.02 -40.34 20.33
C ILE A 2 20.00 -39.74 21.33
N PHE A 3 19.63 -38.61 21.93
CA PHE A 3 20.35 -37.98 23.04
C PHE A 3 19.58 -38.24 24.34
N GLU A 4 20.27 -38.76 25.37
CA GLU A 4 19.75 -38.89 26.71
C GLU A 4 20.47 -37.90 27.63
N ILE A 5 19.74 -36.93 28.17
CA ILE A 5 20.29 -35.93 29.09
C ILE A 5 19.84 -36.27 30.51
N LYS A 6 20.78 -36.40 31.45
CA LYS A 6 20.46 -36.53 32.88
C LYS A 6 21.24 -35.53 33.73
N SER A 7 20.54 -34.82 34.61
CA SER A 7 21.14 -33.94 35.61
C SER A 7 21.30 -34.66 36.94
N PHE A 8 22.43 -35.34 37.11
CA PHE A 8 22.78 -35.94 38.40
C PHE A 8 23.65 -34.97 39.20
N ALA A 9 23.10 -34.38 40.25
CA ALA A 9 23.75 -33.33 41.06
C ALA A 9 24.91 -33.81 41.98
N ARG A 10 25.44 -35.02 41.76
CA ARG A 10 26.45 -35.65 42.65
C ARG A 10 27.73 -35.96 41.89
N VAL A 11 28.87 -35.95 42.59
CA VAL A 11 30.20 -36.18 42.00
C VAL A 11 30.35 -37.55 41.31
N ARG A 12 29.55 -38.58 41.66
CA ARG A 12 29.61 -39.93 41.06
C ARG A 12 28.23 -40.56 40.91
N LEU A 13 28.10 -41.48 39.95
CA LEU A 13 26.88 -42.24 39.73
C LEU A 13 26.70 -43.33 40.81
N THR A 14 25.58 -43.23 41.51
CA THR A 14 25.08 -44.29 42.41
C THR A 14 24.59 -45.50 41.61
N ALA A 15 24.48 -46.66 42.27
CA ALA A 15 23.92 -47.87 41.64
C ALA A 15 22.49 -47.64 41.11
N SER A 16 21.69 -46.81 41.79
CA SER A 16 20.34 -46.46 41.34
C SER A 16 20.36 -45.67 40.02
N GLN A 17 21.25 -44.68 39.90
CA GLN A 17 21.40 -43.86 38.69
C GLN A 17 21.90 -44.69 37.50
N ARG A 18 22.86 -45.61 37.73
CA ARG A 18 23.31 -46.55 36.68
C ARG A 18 22.15 -47.42 36.17
N ARG A 19 21.33 -47.96 37.07
CA ARG A 19 20.11 -48.71 36.69
C ARG A 19 19.09 -47.85 35.95
N GLU A 20 19.02 -46.55 36.23
CA GLU A 20 18.15 -45.63 35.49
C GLU A 20 18.64 -45.43 34.05
N VAL A 21 19.94 -45.19 33.87
CA VAL A 21 20.57 -45.06 32.56
C VAL A 21 20.36 -46.34 31.73
N GLU A 22 20.60 -47.51 32.32
CA GLU A 22 20.35 -48.81 31.67
C GLU A 22 18.90 -48.98 31.22
N ARG A 23 17.93 -48.59 32.07
CA ARG A 23 16.51 -48.63 31.71
C ARG A 23 16.18 -47.67 30.58
N SER A 24 16.79 -46.49 30.55
CA SER A 24 16.59 -45.53 29.46
C SER A 24 17.17 -46.05 28.15
N LEU A 25 18.39 -46.60 28.18
CA LEU A 25 19.00 -47.25 27.03
C LEU A 25 18.11 -48.39 26.50
N LYS A 26 17.64 -49.31 27.36
CA LYS A 26 16.72 -50.39 26.94
C LYS A 26 15.44 -49.90 26.25
N ARG A 27 14.93 -48.73 26.64
CA ARG A 27 13.79 -48.09 25.96
C ARG A 27 14.22 -47.51 24.61
N ALA A 28 15.34 -46.80 24.57
CA ALA A 28 15.87 -46.20 23.35
C ALA A 28 16.19 -47.25 22.27
N VAL A 29 16.76 -48.39 22.64
CA VAL A 29 17.08 -49.51 21.73
C VAL A 29 15.86 -49.98 20.94
N LYS A 30 14.65 -49.93 21.51
CA LYS A 30 13.41 -50.33 20.80
C LYS A 30 13.10 -49.48 19.56
N HIS A 31 13.71 -48.31 19.45
CA HIS A 31 13.57 -47.43 18.30
C HIS A 31 14.67 -47.61 17.24
N ASN A 32 15.52 -48.65 17.36
CA ASN A 32 16.66 -48.93 16.48
C ASN A 32 17.52 -47.69 16.14
N PRO A 33 18.00 -46.93 17.15
CA PRO A 33 18.85 -45.78 16.87
C PRO A 33 20.22 -46.26 16.35
N VAL A 34 20.77 -45.58 15.34
CA VAL A 34 22.15 -45.83 14.90
C VAL A 34 23.17 -45.45 15.98
N ARG A 35 22.86 -44.40 16.75
CA ARG A 35 23.72 -43.83 17.82
C ARG A 35 22.87 -43.37 19.00
N TRP A 36 23.34 -43.67 20.21
CA TRP A 36 22.75 -43.24 21.47
C TRP A 36 23.81 -42.56 22.33
N ILE A 37 23.56 -41.31 22.71
CA ILE A 37 24.54 -40.44 23.36
C ILE A 37 24.01 -40.08 24.74
N LEU A 38 24.74 -40.49 25.77
CA LEU A 38 24.50 -40.11 27.15
C LEU A 38 25.23 -38.81 27.46
N ILE A 39 24.48 -37.78 27.83
CA ILE A 39 25.02 -36.47 28.22
C ILE A 39 24.84 -36.30 29.72
N LEU A 40 25.97 -36.19 30.44
CA LEU A 40 25.99 -35.99 31.90
C LEU A 40 26.93 -34.84 32.27
N PRO A 41 26.60 -34.03 33.31
CA PRO A 41 27.49 -33.00 33.85
C PRO A 41 28.62 -33.60 34.70
N LEU A 42 29.13 -34.79 34.33
CA LEU A 42 30.12 -35.58 35.06
C LEU A 42 30.97 -36.36 34.06
N ASP A 43 32.29 -36.33 34.24
CA ASP A 43 33.19 -37.27 33.56
C ASP A 43 33.17 -38.63 34.24
N HIS A 44 33.39 -39.68 33.46
CA HIS A 44 33.43 -41.03 33.98
C HIS A 44 34.68 -41.25 34.85
N SER A 45 34.50 -41.93 35.97
CA SER A 45 35.61 -42.58 36.67
C SER A 45 36.00 -43.89 35.96
N PRO A 46 37.18 -44.47 36.24
CA PRO A 46 37.56 -45.78 35.71
C PRO A 46 36.59 -46.92 36.06
N SER A 47 35.78 -46.75 37.11
CA SER A 47 34.73 -47.72 37.48
C SER A 47 33.46 -47.57 36.65
N GLU A 48 33.17 -46.36 36.19
CA GLU A 48 32.02 -46.00 35.37
C GLU A 48 32.29 -46.28 33.90
N GLU A 49 33.51 -46.03 33.43
CA GLU A 49 33.98 -46.40 32.10
C GLU A 49 33.83 -47.91 31.87
N ARG A 50 34.39 -48.73 32.77
CA ARG A 50 34.22 -50.20 32.74
C ARG A 50 32.77 -50.65 32.78
N TRP A 51 31.90 -49.90 33.45
CA TRP A 51 30.46 -50.19 33.46
C TRP A 51 29.81 -49.81 32.12
N PHE A 52 30.14 -48.66 31.56
CA PHE A 52 29.61 -48.18 30.30
C PHE A 52 30.10 -49.03 29.12
N ASP A 53 31.33 -49.53 29.16
CA ASP A 53 31.86 -50.44 28.14
C ASP A 53 31.13 -51.79 28.15
N ARG A 54 30.72 -52.30 29.32
CA ARG A 54 29.81 -53.45 29.37
C ARG A 54 28.47 -53.16 28.70
N LEU A 55 27.96 -51.92 28.77
CA LEU A 55 26.75 -51.54 28.05
C LEU A 55 26.96 -51.50 26.55
N LYS A 56 28.12 -51.00 26.07
CA LYS A 56 28.50 -51.07 24.66
C LYS A 56 28.53 -52.52 24.17
N GLU A 57 29.14 -53.42 24.93
CA GLU A 57 29.23 -54.84 24.59
C GLU A 57 27.87 -55.54 24.54
N GLN A 58 26.96 -55.18 25.44
CA GLN A 58 25.61 -55.74 25.48
C GLN A 58 24.72 -55.23 24.33
N ASN A 59 25.08 -54.12 23.69
CA ASN A 59 24.29 -53.47 22.65
C ASN A 59 25.10 -53.32 21.35
N ARG A 60 25.83 -54.38 20.96
CA ARG A 60 26.59 -54.46 19.70
C ARG A 60 25.63 -54.34 18.51
N GLY A 61 25.57 -53.16 17.93
CA GLY A 61 24.62 -52.78 16.89
C GLY A 61 24.21 -51.31 16.96
N ILE A 62 24.48 -50.67 18.09
CA ILE A 62 24.25 -49.23 18.31
C ILE A 62 25.57 -48.62 18.79
N GLU A 63 25.91 -47.44 18.28
CA GLU A 63 27.06 -46.67 18.77
C GLU A 63 26.67 -45.95 20.07
N LEU A 64 27.31 -46.31 21.20
CA LEU A 64 27.06 -45.68 22.49
C LEU A 64 28.21 -44.75 22.87
N GLU A 65 27.86 -43.51 23.20
CA GLU A 65 28.80 -42.51 23.66
C GLU A 65 28.38 -41.88 24.97
N TRP A 66 29.39 -41.45 25.74
CA TRP A 66 29.20 -40.65 26.93
C TRP A 66 29.91 -39.32 26.72
N TRP A 67 29.14 -38.24 26.68
CA TRP A 67 29.64 -36.87 26.69
C TRP A 67 29.58 -36.31 28.12
N GLY A 68 30.75 -36.31 28.76
CA GLY A 68 30.92 -35.90 30.15
C GLY A 68 31.16 -34.40 30.30
N LEU A 69 31.51 -33.98 31.51
CA LEU A 69 31.77 -32.58 31.85
C LEU A 69 32.90 -31.98 30.99
N THR A 70 33.97 -32.73 30.71
CA THR A 70 35.07 -32.26 29.87
C THR A 70 34.61 -31.97 28.44
N TRP A 71 33.80 -32.87 27.86
CA TRP A 71 33.25 -32.66 26.52
C TRP A 71 32.30 -31.47 26.50
N LEU A 72 31.43 -31.35 27.50
CA LEU A 72 30.52 -30.22 27.64
C LEU A 72 31.31 -28.90 27.72
N ASN A 73 32.29 -28.81 28.61
CA ASN A 73 33.14 -27.63 28.75
C ASN A 73 33.85 -27.26 27.44
N LEU A 74 34.42 -28.24 26.72
CA LEU A 74 35.04 -28.00 25.41
C LEU A 74 34.04 -27.57 24.34
N SER A 75 32.81 -28.08 24.39
CA SER A 75 31.76 -27.78 23.41
C SER A 75 31.08 -26.43 23.67
N PHE A 76 31.03 -26.00 24.94
CA PHE A 76 30.60 -24.67 25.36
C PHE A 76 31.70 -23.62 25.24
N ALA A 77 32.99 -24.00 25.29
CA ALA A 77 34.11 -23.07 25.23
C ALA A 77 34.09 -22.09 24.04
N PRO A 78 33.74 -22.48 22.80
CA PRO A 78 33.62 -21.54 21.68
C PRO A 78 32.26 -20.83 21.57
N ARG A 79 31.34 -21.04 22.53
CA ARG A 79 29.94 -20.56 22.50
C ARG A 79 29.64 -19.70 23.71
N ASP A 80 30.26 -18.53 23.76
CA ASP A 80 30.16 -17.61 24.91
C ASP A 80 28.71 -17.18 25.21
N ASP A 81 27.84 -17.15 24.20
CA ASP A 81 26.39 -16.91 24.33
C ASP A 81 25.66 -17.97 25.18
N LEU A 82 26.13 -19.21 25.16
CA LEU A 82 25.57 -20.30 25.96
C LEU A 82 26.21 -20.40 27.35
N ARG A 83 27.44 -19.89 27.53
CA ARG A 83 28.12 -19.91 28.83
C ARG A 83 27.43 -19.02 29.86
N ARG A 84 26.84 -17.91 29.40
CA ARG A 84 26.04 -17.00 30.23
C ARG A 84 24.81 -17.65 30.88
N LEU A 85 24.28 -18.73 30.30
CA LEU A 85 23.20 -19.51 30.90
C LEU A 85 23.65 -20.37 32.09
N VAL A 86 24.96 -20.62 32.22
CA VAL A 86 25.55 -21.64 33.10
C VAL A 86 26.44 -21.05 34.20
N GLU A 87 27.06 -19.89 33.97
CA GLU A 87 28.04 -19.28 34.88
C GLU A 87 27.40 -18.25 35.85
N SER A 88 27.83 -18.24 37.13
CA SER A 88 27.39 -17.29 38.18
C SER A 88 28.22 -16.00 38.24
N GLU A 89 27.77 -15.00 39.01
CA GLU A 89 28.28 -13.61 39.09
C GLU A 89 29.81 -13.42 39.22
N ASP A 90 30.55 -14.43 39.71
CA ASP A 90 31.99 -14.33 39.98
C ASP A 90 32.89 -14.38 38.73
N TYR A 91 32.46 -15.01 37.62
CA TYR A 91 33.26 -15.08 36.39
C TYR A 91 33.22 -13.78 35.58
N GLU A 92 32.15 -12.98 35.73
CA GLU A 92 32.00 -11.66 35.12
C GLU A 92 33.06 -10.64 35.59
N LEU A 93 33.57 -10.77 36.81
CA LEU A 93 34.48 -9.79 37.43
C LEU A 93 35.88 -9.75 36.80
N LEU A 94 36.46 -10.91 36.48
CA LEU A 94 37.81 -10.98 35.89
C LEU A 94 37.81 -10.58 34.41
N ARG A 95 36.72 -10.85 33.68
CA ARG A 95 36.56 -10.38 32.30
C ARG A 95 36.38 -8.86 32.28
N ARG A 96 35.48 -8.30 33.09
CA ARG A 96 35.26 -6.84 33.20
C ARG A 96 36.53 -6.06 33.54
N ALA A 97 37.42 -6.61 34.38
CA ALA A 97 38.68 -5.96 34.72
C ALA A 97 39.66 -5.86 33.54
N HIS A 98 39.66 -6.83 32.62
CA HIS A 98 40.47 -6.77 31.39
C HIS A 98 39.86 -5.83 30.34
N GLU A 99 38.55 -5.60 30.40
CA GLU A 99 37.77 -4.87 29.40
C GLU A 99 37.80 -3.35 29.61
N VAL A 100 37.92 -2.88 30.85
CA VAL A 100 38.10 -1.46 31.19
C VAL A 100 39.37 -0.87 30.56
N ASP A 101 40.44 -1.67 30.39
CA ASP A 101 41.69 -1.21 29.75
C ASP A 101 41.56 -1.01 28.23
N ILE A 102 40.62 -1.71 27.59
CA ILE A 102 40.34 -1.60 26.14
C ILE A 102 39.37 -0.45 25.85
N GLU A 103 38.39 -0.21 26.74
CA GLU A 103 37.36 0.81 26.55
C GLU A 103 37.88 2.25 26.68
N GLY A 104 38.97 2.48 27.44
CA GLY A 104 39.58 3.79 27.67
C GLY A 104 40.50 4.34 26.58
N ARG A 105 40.79 3.60 25.50
CA ARG A 105 41.76 4.02 24.47
C ARG A 105 41.08 4.62 23.23
N VAL A 106 41.54 5.80 22.80
CA VAL A 106 41.10 6.42 21.54
C VAL A 106 41.68 5.63 20.35
N PRO A 107 40.87 5.23 19.35
CA PRO A 107 41.37 4.51 18.18
C PRO A 107 42.38 5.35 17.39
N ALA A 108 43.52 4.76 17.00
CA ALA A 108 44.57 5.48 16.27
C ALA A 108 44.27 5.69 14.77
N ASN A 109 43.38 4.89 14.18
CA ASN A 109 43.00 4.96 12.76
C ASN A 109 41.64 4.28 12.50
N LEU A 110 41.11 4.42 11.27
CA LEU A 110 39.84 3.83 10.86
C LEU A 110 39.78 2.30 11.02
N THR A 111 40.87 1.58 10.71
CA THR A 111 40.94 0.13 10.85
C THR A 111 40.83 -0.31 12.31
N ALA A 112 41.48 0.41 13.23
CA ALA A 112 41.34 0.20 14.67
C ALA A 112 39.91 0.49 15.15
N SER A 113 39.26 1.52 14.62
CA SER A 113 37.85 1.82 14.91
C SER A 113 36.91 0.71 14.42
N VAL A 114 37.09 0.20 13.20
CA VAL A 114 36.30 -0.93 12.68
C VAL A 114 36.54 -2.20 13.50
N GLY A 115 37.80 -2.50 13.84
CA GLY A 115 38.14 -3.63 14.71
C GLY A 115 37.46 -3.53 16.07
N ARG A 116 37.45 -2.34 16.69
CA ARG A 116 36.76 -2.09 17.95
C ARG A 116 35.24 -2.26 17.82
N LEU A 117 34.63 -1.73 16.77
CA LEU A 117 33.20 -1.87 16.51
C LEU A 117 32.82 -3.36 16.37
N ASN A 118 33.61 -4.15 15.64
CA ASN A 118 33.35 -5.58 15.50
C ASN A 118 33.42 -6.34 16.84
N VAL A 119 34.39 -6.00 17.71
CA VAL A 119 34.48 -6.58 19.06
C VAL A 119 33.24 -6.22 19.89
N LEU A 120 32.83 -4.95 19.89
CA LEU A 120 31.63 -4.51 20.61
C LEU A 120 30.36 -5.17 20.06
N MET A 121 30.22 -5.27 18.73
CA MET A 121 29.09 -5.96 18.10
C MET A 121 29.04 -7.43 18.48
N ASN A 122 30.17 -8.14 18.48
CA ASN A 122 30.24 -9.54 18.89
C ASN A 122 29.81 -9.72 20.35
N ARG A 123 30.21 -8.82 21.25
CA ARG A 123 29.76 -8.83 22.65
C ARG A 123 28.26 -8.65 22.79
N THR A 124 27.66 -7.76 22.02
CA THR A 124 26.20 -7.63 22.03
C THR A 124 25.53 -8.94 21.61
N GLN A 125 26.13 -9.70 20.69
CA GLN A 125 25.60 -11.03 20.33
C GLN A 125 25.72 -12.06 21.45
N GLU A 126 26.60 -11.89 22.44
CA GLU A 126 26.67 -12.77 23.61
C GLU A 126 25.50 -12.53 24.58
N LEU A 127 24.74 -11.43 24.42
CA LEU A 127 23.68 -11.08 25.35
C LEU A 127 22.49 -12.04 25.31
N SER A 128 22.30 -12.75 24.20
CA SER A 128 21.25 -13.76 24.03
C SER A 128 21.76 -14.95 23.20
N PRO A 129 21.43 -16.18 23.60
CA PRO A 129 21.70 -17.37 22.79
C PRO A 129 20.70 -17.55 21.63
N TYR A 130 19.57 -16.83 21.65
CA TYR A 130 18.47 -16.99 20.67
C TYR A 130 18.37 -15.82 19.70
N TRP A 131 18.74 -14.63 20.15
CA TRP A 131 18.56 -13.38 19.41
C TRP A 131 19.91 -12.76 19.05
N ARG A 132 19.90 -12.00 17.97
CA ARG A 132 21.03 -11.17 17.53
C ARG A 132 20.56 -9.75 17.28
N ALA A 133 21.40 -8.78 17.61
CA ALA A 133 21.14 -7.36 17.37
C ALA A 133 22.08 -6.81 16.29
N ASP A 134 21.53 -6.30 15.20
CA ASP A 134 22.26 -5.64 14.11
C ASP A 134 22.11 -4.12 14.25
N PHE A 135 23.22 -3.39 14.08
CA PHE A 135 23.27 -1.94 14.28
C PHE A 135 23.54 -1.22 12.96
N SER A 136 22.82 -0.13 12.70
CA SER A 136 23.15 0.81 11.64
C SER A 136 23.13 2.24 12.16
N THR A 137 24.15 3.02 11.82
CA THR A 137 24.26 4.44 12.17
C THR A 137 23.79 5.30 11.01
N ALA A 138 22.91 6.25 11.30
CA ALA A 138 22.44 7.27 10.37
C ALA A 138 22.54 8.68 11.04
N PRO A 139 22.44 9.78 10.28
CA PRO A 139 22.56 11.13 10.86
C PRO A 139 21.55 11.45 11.97
N ASP A 140 20.42 10.74 11.99
CA ASP A 140 19.32 10.85 12.94
C ASP A 140 19.45 9.90 14.14
N GLY A 141 20.44 8.99 14.16
CA GLY A 141 20.72 8.15 15.31
C GLY A 141 21.22 6.74 14.98
N ILE A 142 20.98 5.81 15.90
CA ILE A 142 21.35 4.40 15.79
C ILE A 142 20.07 3.58 15.66
N THR A 143 19.94 2.81 14.58
CA THR A 143 18.90 1.79 14.45
C THR A 143 19.43 0.45 14.95
N VAL A 144 18.66 -0.19 15.83
CA VAL A 144 18.94 -1.55 16.32
C VAL A 144 17.86 -2.48 15.77
N THR A 145 18.27 -3.50 15.02
CA THR A 145 17.39 -4.52 14.44
C THR A 145 17.62 -5.85 15.13
N TYR A 146 16.58 -6.43 15.73
CA TYR A 146 16.67 -7.73 16.38
C TYR A 146 16.23 -8.85 15.43
N ASN A 147 17.06 -9.88 15.29
CA ASN A 147 16.84 -11.01 14.39
C ASN A 147 17.01 -12.34 15.14
N GLU A 148 16.35 -13.39 14.65
CA GLU A 148 16.64 -14.74 15.09
C GLU A 148 18.11 -15.08 14.81
N ARG A 149 18.83 -15.60 15.81
CA ARG A 149 20.22 -16.03 15.63
C ARG A 149 20.31 -17.26 14.72
N PHE A 150 19.30 -18.12 14.77
CA PHE A 150 19.13 -19.29 13.91
C PHE A 150 17.64 -19.51 13.63
N PRO A 151 17.26 -20.14 12.50
CA PRO A 151 15.86 -20.34 12.14
C PRO A 151 15.06 -21.04 13.24
N GLY A 152 13.95 -20.43 13.66
CA GLY A 152 13.06 -20.96 14.69
C GLY A 152 13.49 -20.63 16.13
N ALA A 153 14.48 -19.77 16.32
CA ALA A 153 14.87 -19.30 17.66
C ALA A 153 13.71 -18.58 18.38
N ALA A 154 12.84 -17.87 17.66
CA ALA A 154 11.69 -17.17 18.25
C ALA A 154 10.63 -18.13 18.81
N ASP A 155 10.54 -19.37 18.30
CA ASP A 155 9.64 -20.38 18.86
C ASP A 155 10.18 -20.93 20.20
N LEU A 156 11.51 -20.94 20.37
CA LEU A 156 12.18 -21.40 21.59
C LEU A 156 12.23 -20.31 22.67
N ASP A 157 12.42 -19.06 22.26
CA ASP A 157 12.51 -17.89 23.14
C ASP A 157 11.63 -16.74 22.62
N PRO A 158 10.29 -16.86 22.74
CA PRO A 158 9.37 -15.88 22.19
C PRO A 158 9.49 -14.54 22.91
N VAL A 159 9.62 -13.47 22.13
CA VAL A 159 9.59 -12.10 22.61
C VAL A 159 8.18 -11.53 22.44
N GLN A 160 7.62 -10.98 23.51
CA GLN A 160 6.33 -10.32 23.48
C GLN A 160 6.50 -8.83 23.66
N LEU A 161 5.86 -8.04 22.80
CA LEU A 161 5.84 -6.59 22.89
C LEU A 161 4.51 -6.16 23.51
N ARG A 162 4.58 -5.39 24.60
CA ARG A 162 3.40 -4.84 25.26
C ARG A 162 3.46 -3.32 25.26
N ALA A 163 2.54 -2.70 24.53
CA ALA A 163 2.37 -1.26 24.51
C ALA A 163 1.04 -0.87 25.20
N ILE A 164 1.08 0.11 26.10
CA ILE A 164 -0.11 0.73 26.69
C ILE A 164 -0.24 2.12 26.08
N PHE A 165 -1.41 2.40 25.51
CA PHE A 165 -1.68 3.68 24.86
C PHE A 165 -2.71 4.49 25.63
N ARG A 166 -2.50 5.80 25.65
CA ARG A 166 -3.42 6.77 26.25
C ARG A 166 -3.75 7.86 25.23
N PHE A 167 -5.05 8.03 24.95
CA PHE A 167 -5.56 9.00 23.98
C PHE A 167 -6.44 10.04 24.70
N PRO A 168 -5.91 11.20 25.10
CA PRO A 168 -6.67 12.22 25.82
C PRO A 168 -7.77 12.83 24.94
N THR A 169 -8.99 12.99 25.48
CA THR A 169 -10.11 13.63 24.77
C THR A 169 -9.90 15.13 24.53
N SER A 170 -8.98 15.76 25.26
CA SER A 170 -8.58 17.16 25.08
C SER A 170 -7.74 17.41 23.82
N ASP A 171 -7.17 16.36 23.22
CA ASP A 171 -6.39 16.47 21.98
C ASP A 171 -7.26 16.13 20.77
N GLY A 172 -7.49 17.13 19.90
CA GLY A 172 -8.29 16.98 18.69
C GLY A 172 -7.78 15.92 17.70
N ARG A 173 -6.52 15.48 17.82
CA ARG A 173 -5.92 14.41 16.99
C ARG A 173 -6.01 13.02 17.62
N ALA A 174 -6.22 12.91 18.92
CA ALA A 174 -6.15 11.63 19.65
C ALA A 174 -7.18 10.61 19.15
N ALA A 175 -8.43 11.03 18.94
CA ALA A 175 -9.49 10.14 18.45
C ALA A 175 -9.24 9.62 17.02
N ALA A 176 -8.48 10.35 16.20
CA ALA A 176 -8.08 9.87 14.87
C ALA A 176 -6.92 8.88 14.98
N ALA A 177 -5.94 9.14 15.85
CA ALA A 177 -4.82 8.23 16.11
C ALA A 177 -5.30 6.89 16.70
N GLU A 178 -6.17 6.93 17.71
CA GLU A 178 -6.77 5.73 18.32
C GLU A 178 -7.51 4.87 17.29
N ARG A 179 -8.34 5.50 16.45
CA ARG A 179 -9.06 4.78 15.39
C ARG A 179 -8.12 4.11 14.39
N ARG A 180 -7.04 4.78 14.00
CA ARG A 180 -6.05 4.22 13.06
C ARG A 180 -5.26 3.08 13.68
N LEU A 181 -4.82 3.21 14.94
CA LEU A 181 -4.13 2.15 15.66
C LEU A 181 -5.02 0.91 15.79
N LYS A 182 -6.27 1.09 16.23
CA LYS A 182 -7.24 0.00 16.34
C LYS A 182 -7.48 -0.68 14.98
N ASP A 183 -7.66 0.11 13.93
CA ASP A 183 -7.87 -0.42 12.58
C ASP A 183 -6.66 -1.23 12.06
N ALA A 184 -5.43 -0.79 12.37
CA ALA A 184 -4.21 -1.52 12.04
C ALA A 184 -4.06 -2.81 12.86
N LEU A 185 -4.43 -2.83 14.15
CA LEU A 185 -4.41 -4.06 14.96
C LEU A 185 -5.51 -5.06 14.53
N ASP A 186 -6.69 -4.56 14.17
CA ASP A 186 -7.84 -5.39 13.80
C ASP A 186 -7.63 -6.09 12.44
N TYR A 187 -7.07 -5.41 11.45
CA TYR A 187 -6.97 -5.91 10.06
C TYR A 187 -5.54 -5.92 9.49
N GLY A 188 -4.55 -5.54 10.28
CA GLY A 188 -3.17 -5.34 9.83
C GLY A 188 -2.97 -4.00 9.12
N GLY A 189 -1.73 -3.74 8.73
CA GLY A 189 -1.30 -2.58 7.95
C GLY A 189 -0.37 -1.68 8.75
N ASP A 190 0.21 -0.71 8.04
CA ASP A 190 1.24 0.14 8.64
C ASP A 190 0.61 1.29 9.42
N ILE A 191 1.12 1.54 10.61
CA ILE A 191 0.70 2.63 11.46
C ILE A 191 1.89 3.24 12.19
N GLU A 192 1.87 4.56 12.28
CA GLU A 192 2.74 5.33 13.15
C GLU A 192 1.90 6.06 14.20
N VAL A 193 2.32 5.95 15.45
CA VAL A 193 1.73 6.58 16.62
C VAL A 193 2.80 7.45 17.27
N ASP A 194 2.45 8.71 17.51
CA ASP A 194 3.29 9.65 18.24
C ASP A 194 3.55 9.12 19.67
N GLY A 195 4.80 9.15 20.11
CA GLY A 195 5.23 8.66 21.41
C GLY A 195 4.48 9.27 22.59
N ARG A 196 3.93 10.49 22.44
CA ARG A 196 3.07 11.12 23.46
C ARG A 196 1.79 10.35 23.79
N TYR A 197 1.35 9.45 22.91
CA TYR A 197 0.21 8.56 23.14
C TYR A 197 0.62 7.20 23.69
N VAL A 198 1.92 6.92 23.80
CA VAL A 198 2.45 5.68 24.36
C VAL A 198 2.74 5.94 25.84
N GLU A 199 1.89 5.38 26.71
CA GLU A 199 2.03 5.51 28.16
C GLU A 199 3.11 4.57 28.69
N ASN A 200 3.19 3.36 28.13
CA ASN A 200 4.19 2.38 28.52
C ASN A 200 4.52 1.46 27.34
N PHE A 201 5.78 1.02 27.25
CA PHE A 201 6.22 0.03 26.28
C PHE A 201 7.21 -0.92 26.94
N GLU A 202 6.84 -2.19 26.98
CA GLU A 202 7.60 -3.26 27.62
C GLU A 202 7.93 -4.33 26.57
N ILE A 203 9.20 -4.73 26.55
CA ILE A 203 9.64 -5.92 25.83
C ILE A 203 9.78 -7.05 26.85
N MET A 204 8.86 -8.02 26.77
CA MET A 204 8.87 -9.21 27.60
C MET A 204 9.67 -10.30 26.89
N SER A 205 10.75 -10.75 27.52
CA SER A 205 11.63 -11.81 27.03
C SER A 205 11.97 -12.76 28.17
N SER A 206 12.57 -13.91 27.86
CA SER A 206 13.08 -14.78 28.92
C SER A 206 14.24 -14.14 29.67
N LEU A 207 14.58 -14.71 30.84
CA LEU A 207 15.76 -14.30 31.61
C LEU A 207 17.05 -14.36 30.77
N ALA A 208 17.14 -15.32 29.84
CA ALA A 208 18.29 -15.52 28.97
C ALA A 208 18.53 -14.38 27.97
N SER A 209 17.46 -13.67 27.58
CA SER A 209 17.52 -12.62 26.55
C SER A 209 17.17 -11.23 27.07
N ARG A 210 16.80 -11.09 28.35
CA ARG A 210 16.38 -9.82 28.97
C ARG A 210 17.37 -8.69 28.77
N ALA A 211 18.67 -8.97 28.90
CA ALA A 211 19.72 -7.97 28.73
C ALA A 211 19.84 -7.43 27.29
N MET A 212 19.32 -8.16 26.30
CA MET A 212 19.33 -7.73 24.90
C MET A 212 18.20 -6.74 24.58
N PHE A 213 17.08 -6.79 25.32
CA PHE A 213 15.85 -6.07 25.00
C PHE A 213 15.52 -4.94 25.99
N GLU A 214 16.51 -4.40 26.69
CA GLU A 214 16.28 -3.32 27.64
C GLU A 214 15.73 -2.08 26.91
N ALA A 215 14.59 -1.56 27.39
CA ALA A 215 13.82 -0.55 26.67
C ALA A 215 14.57 0.81 26.65
N PRO A 216 14.81 1.40 25.47
CA PRO A 216 15.54 2.66 25.37
C PRO A 216 14.60 3.84 25.70
N GLY A 217 14.73 4.39 26.91
CA GLY A 217 14.19 5.71 27.27
C GLY A 217 12.69 5.95 26.99
N PRO A 218 12.23 7.21 27.07
CA PRO A 218 10.89 7.56 26.63
C PRO A 218 10.78 7.45 25.09
N LEU A 219 9.73 6.80 24.60
CA LEU A 219 9.48 6.66 23.17
C LEU A 219 9.06 8.00 22.56
N GLU A 220 9.72 8.41 21.48
CA GLU A 220 9.26 9.54 20.65
C GLU A 220 8.22 9.10 19.61
N ARG A 221 8.28 7.83 19.19
CA ARG A 221 7.45 7.27 18.13
C ARG A 221 7.31 5.76 18.29
N PHE A 222 6.11 5.26 18.02
CA PHE A 222 5.83 3.84 17.88
C PHE A 222 5.32 3.56 16.46
N ALA A 223 6.00 2.69 15.73
CA ALA A 223 5.58 2.27 14.40
C ALA A 223 5.37 0.76 14.36
N LEU A 224 4.27 0.34 13.74
CA LEU A 224 3.99 -1.05 13.45
C LEU A 224 3.81 -1.17 11.93
N SER A 225 4.57 -2.07 11.33
CA SER A 225 4.47 -2.37 9.91
C SER A 225 4.14 -3.83 9.73
N SER A 226 3.22 -4.13 8.81
CA SER A 226 2.97 -5.51 8.43
C SER A 226 4.12 -6.00 7.55
N LEU A 227 4.73 -7.13 7.91
CA LEU A 227 5.55 -7.86 6.97
C LEU A 227 4.64 -8.33 5.84
N ASP A 228 4.89 -7.87 4.60
CA ASP A 228 4.09 -8.25 3.44
C ASP A 228 3.90 -9.77 3.41
N SER A 229 2.64 -10.21 3.46
CA SER A 229 2.36 -11.61 3.16
C SER A 229 2.72 -11.86 1.69
N PRO A 230 3.36 -13.00 1.37
CA PRO A 230 3.81 -13.28 0.01
C PRO A 230 2.69 -13.02 -1.00
N LYS A 231 3.03 -12.27 -2.05
CA LYS A 231 2.18 -11.67 -3.10
C LYS A 231 1.35 -12.65 -3.94
N ASP A 232 1.20 -13.91 -3.52
CA ASP A 232 0.77 -14.99 -4.38
C ASP A 232 -0.25 -15.91 -3.69
N ARG A 233 -1.37 -15.33 -3.26
CA ARG A 233 -2.59 -16.10 -3.08
C ARG A 233 -3.35 -15.96 -4.39
N GLY A 234 -3.38 -17.01 -5.20
CA GLY A 234 -3.88 -17.04 -6.59
C GLY A 234 -5.37 -16.76 -6.79
N PHE A 235 -5.92 -15.76 -6.09
CA PHE A 235 -7.23 -15.19 -6.35
C PHE A 235 -7.10 -13.95 -7.22
N THR A 236 -8.14 -13.68 -8.00
CA THR A 236 -8.24 -12.51 -8.87
C THR A 236 -9.23 -11.52 -8.29
N LEU A 237 -8.80 -10.28 -8.03
CA LEU A 237 -9.69 -9.21 -7.62
C LEU A 237 -10.07 -8.36 -8.84
N GLN A 238 -11.36 -8.08 -8.98
CA GLN A 238 -11.91 -7.32 -10.09
C GLN A 238 -12.95 -6.32 -9.59
N MET A 239 -12.98 -5.14 -10.19
CA MET A 239 -14.12 -4.24 -10.12
C MET A 239 -14.99 -4.47 -11.35
N ALA A 240 -16.31 -4.53 -11.17
CA ALA A 240 -17.24 -4.75 -12.26
C ALA A 240 -18.38 -3.74 -12.21
N VAL A 241 -18.83 -3.29 -13.38
CA VAL A 241 -20.12 -2.61 -13.52
C VAL A 241 -21.15 -3.62 -13.99
N VAL A 242 -22.25 -3.67 -13.24
CA VAL A 242 -23.29 -4.68 -13.39
C VAL A 242 -24.63 -3.96 -13.59
N ALA A 243 -25.40 -4.43 -14.58
CA ALA A 243 -26.72 -3.93 -14.88
C ALA A 243 -27.73 -4.33 -13.80
N THR A 244 -28.89 -3.67 -13.78
CA THR A 244 -30.04 -4.06 -12.93
C THR A 244 -30.52 -5.49 -13.21
N THR A 245 -30.32 -5.98 -14.44
CA THR A 245 -30.61 -7.37 -14.85
C THR A 245 -29.64 -8.40 -14.25
N GLY A 246 -28.54 -7.94 -13.65
CA GLY A 246 -27.44 -8.79 -13.16
C GLY A 246 -26.36 -9.09 -14.20
N GLU A 247 -26.51 -8.59 -15.43
CA GLU A 247 -25.50 -8.73 -16.48
C GLU A 247 -24.25 -7.91 -16.16
N VAL A 248 -23.07 -8.53 -16.27
CA VAL A 248 -21.79 -7.83 -16.10
C VAL A 248 -21.43 -7.12 -17.41
N LYS A 249 -21.55 -5.79 -17.43
CA LYS A 249 -21.21 -4.96 -18.60
C LYS A 249 -19.70 -4.85 -18.81
N TYR A 250 -18.95 -4.68 -17.72
CA TYR A 250 -17.50 -4.45 -17.76
C TYR A 250 -16.79 -5.05 -16.55
N ARG A 251 -15.49 -5.35 -16.75
CA ARG A 251 -14.57 -5.82 -15.70
C ARG A 251 -13.26 -5.05 -15.80
N LEU A 252 -12.80 -4.54 -14.66
CA LEU A 252 -11.48 -3.94 -14.50
C LEU A 252 -10.67 -4.82 -13.54
N PRO A 253 -9.59 -5.46 -14.00
CA PRO A 253 -8.67 -6.18 -13.13
C PRO A 253 -8.01 -5.24 -12.12
N MET A 254 -7.95 -5.68 -10.86
CA MET A 254 -7.31 -4.96 -9.77
C MET A 254 -6.08 -5.75 -9.31
N GLN A 255 -4.92 -5.13 -9.33
CA GLN A 255 -3.68 -5.68 -8.82
C GLN A 255 -3.60 -5.51 -7.31
N VAL A 256 -3.54 -6.62 -6.58
CA VAL A 256 -3.36 -6.62 -5.12
C VAL A 256 -1.95 -6.14 -4.80
N ASP A 257 -1.85 -5.05 -4.06
CA ASP A 257 -0.58 -4.45 -3.65
C ASP A 257 -0.26 -4.71 -2.18
N GLN A 258 -1.30 -4.83 -1.33
CA GLN A 258 -1.16 -5.11 0.08
C GLN A 258 -2.20 -6.11 0.55
N HIS A 259 -1.74 -7.11 1.30
CA HIS A 259 -2.59 -8.12 1.94
C HIS A 259 -2.08 -8.38 3.36
N THR A 260 -2.82 -7.88 4.33
CA THR A 260 -2.44 -7.91 5.75
C THR A 260 -3.51 -8.58 6.58
N ALA A 261 -3.13 -9.16 7.71
CA ALA A 261 -4.05 -9.77 8.66
C ALA A 261 -3.84 -9.14 10.04
N GLY A 262 -4.94 -9.01 10.78
CA GLY A 262 -4.94 -8.62 12.17
C GLY A 262 -5.73 -9.59 13.03
N VAL A 263 -6.04 -9.16 14.25
CA VAL A 263 -6.77 -9.97 15.23
C VAL A 263 -8.18 -10.32 14.75
N ARG A 264 -8.86 -9.33 14.15
CA ARG A 264 -10.26 -9.43 13.76
C ARG A 264 -10.45 -9.97 12.34
N GLY A 265 -9.54 -9.67 11.43
CA GLY A 265 -9.76 -9.93 10.01
C GLY A 265 -8.55 -9.70 9.12
N VAL A 266 -8.84 -9.61 7.84
CA VAL A 266 -7.88 -9.37 6.76
C VAL A 266 -8.20 -8.05 6.07
N ARG A 267 -7.17 -7.31 5.68
CA ARG A 267 -7.26 -6.17 4.75
C ARG A 267 -6.60 -6.54 3.43
N ILE A 268 -7.30 -6.27 2.34
CA ILE A 268 -6.80 -6.36 0.98
C ILE A 268 -6.88 -4.97 0.38
N ARG A 269 -5.77 -4.45 -0.12
CA ARG A 269 -5.76 -3.30 -1.01
C ARG A 269 -5.38 -3.75 -2.40
N ALA A 270 -5.95 -3.07 -3.38
CA ALA A 270 -5.64 -3.29 -4.77
C ALA A 270 -5.84 -2.02 -5.58
N ARG A 271 -5.10 -1.91 -6.68
CA ARG A 271 -5.14 -0.79 -7.61
C ARG A 271 -5.35 -1.29 -9.03
N ASP A 272 -6.03 -0.49 -9.84
CA ASP A 272 -6.06 -0.76 -11.28
C ASP A 272 -4.69 -0.47 -11.92
N ALA A 273 -4.47 -0.92 -13.15
CA ALA A 273 -3.20 -0.75 -13.85
C ALA A 273 -2.80 0.73 -14.07
N THR A 274 -3.74 1.67 -13.98
CA THR A 274 -3.50 3.12 -14.13
C THR A 274 -3.31 3.85 -12.80
N GLU A 275 -3.42 3.13 -11.69
CA GLU A 275 -3.39 3.66 -10.32
C GLU A 275 -4.40 4.81 -10.07
N SER A 276 -5.50 4.83 -10.81
CA SER A 276 -6.54 5.86 -10.71
C SER A 276 -7.67 5.45 -9.78
N LEU A 277 -7.84 4.14 -9.60
CA LEU A 277 -8.85 3.51 -8.77
C LEU A 277 -8.17 2.57 -7.78
N GLU A 278 -8.58 2.68 -6.52
CA GLU A 278 -8.11 1.84 -5.43
C GLU A 278 -9.31 1.17 -4.76
N ALA A 279 -9.21 -0.13 -4.52
CA ALA A 279 -10.19 -0.87 -3.74
C ALA A 279 -9.53 -1.35 -2.44
N GLU A 280 -10.18 -1.07 -1.31
CA GLU A 280 -9.83 -1.63 -0.01
C GLU A 280 -10.98 -2.52 0.46
N LEU A 281 -10.67 -3.79 0.75
CA LEU A 281 -11.59 -4.74 1.36
C LEU A 281 -11.11 -5.07 2.77
N LYS A 282 -12.05 -5.10 3.71
CA LYS A 282 -11.83 -5.63 5.06
C LYS A 282 -12.81 -6.77 5.28
N VAL A 283 -12.27 -7.93 5.64
CA VAL A 283 -13.04 -9.16 5.83
C VAL A 283 -12.81 -9.65 7.25
N ASP A 284 -13.86 -9.66 8.07
CA ASP A 284 -13.82 -10.27 9.40
C ASP A 284 -13.65 -11.79 9.27
N ARG A 285 -12.95 -12.41 10.23
CA ARG A 285 -12.89 -13.87 10.30
C ARG A 285 -14.29 -14.45 10.54
N LYS A 286 -14.53 -15.69 10.10
CA LYS A 286 -15.86 -16.33 10.20
C LYS A 286 -16.35 -16.44 11.65
N ASP A 287 -15.46 -16.72 12.59
CA ASP A 287 -15.70 -16.75 14.04
C ASP A 287 -15.99 -15.37 14.64
N GLN A 288 -15.63 -14.29 13.94
CA GLN A 288 -15.89 -12.89 14.32
C GLN A 288 -17.10 -12.27 13.59
N GLY A 289 -17.98 -13.12 13.04
CA GLY A 289 -19.22 -12.69 12.37
C GLY A 289 -19.12 -12.55 10.85
N GLY A 290 -17.93 -12.71 10.25
CA GLY A 290 -17.76 -12.80 8.79
C GLY A 290 -18.21 -11.58 8.00
N ARG A 291 -18.30 -10.40 8.64
CA ARG A 291 -18.69 -9.15 7.98
C ARG A 291 -17.63 -8.73 6.97
N LEU A 292 -18.09 -8.34 5.79
CA LEU A 292 -17.26 -7.74 4.75
C LEU A 292 -17.58 -6.25 4.63
N SER A 293 -16.55 -5.43 4.52
CA SER A 293 -16.68 -4.03 4.12
C SER A 293 -15.72 -3.73 2.98
N ALA A 294 -16.17 -2.88 2.06
CA ALA A 294 -15.42 -2.49 0.88
C ALA A 294 -15.47 -0.98 0.72
N ARG A 295 -14.35 -0.41 0.30
CA ARG A 295 -14.22 1.00 -0.05
C ARG A 295 -13.55 1.09 -1.41
N ILE A 296 -14.14 1.87 -2.30
CA ILE A 296 -13.55 2.22 -3.58
C ILE A 296 -13.15 3.70 -3.49
N THR A 297 -11.90 4.00 -3.80
CA THR A 297 -11.35 5.34 -3.74
C THR A 297 -10.90 5.77 -5.13
N TRP A 298 -11.39 6.93 -5.53
CA TRP A 298 -10.95 7.63 -6.74
C TRP A 298 -9.73 8.47 -6.41
N ARG A 299 -8.58 8.21 -7.04
CA ARG A 299 -7.31 8.92 -6.78
C ARG A 299 -7.10 10.19 -7.61
N GLY A 300 -8.08 10.55 -8.42
CA GLY A 300 -8.05 11.74 -9.26
C GLY A 300 -7.43 11.46 -10.63
N VAL A 301 -7.72 12.36 -11.57
CA VAL A 301 -7.24 12.30 -12.96
C VAL A 301 -6.26 13.44 -13.27
N THR A 302 -6.28 14.48 -12.45
CA THR A 302 -5.41 15.65 -12.51
C THR A 302 -3.93 15.26 -12.54
N GLY A 303 -3.17 15.94 -13.40
CA GLY A 303 -1.74 15.71 -13.61
C GLY A 303 -1.43 14.43 -14.40
N LYS A 304 -2.41 13.58 -14.69
CA LYS A 304 -2.23 12.36 -15.47
C LYS A 304 -2.52 12.61 -16.95
N PHE A 305 -1.82 11.90 -17.83
CA PHE A 305 -2.06 11.97 -19.27
C PHE A 305 -3.30 11.14 -19.67
N PRO A 306 -4.21 11.65 -20.51
CA PRO A 306 -5.43 10.94 -20.92
C PRO A 306 -5.17 9.51 -21.42
N TYR A 307 -4.20 9.35 -22.35
CA TYR A 307 -3.85 8.05 -22.92
C TYR A 307 -3.34 7.02 -21.89
N LYS A 308 -2.77 7.48 -20.75
CA LYS A 308 -2.29 6.58 -19.68
C LYS A 308 -3.42 6.06 -18.80
N ILE A 309 -4.44 6.87 -18.57
CA ILE A 309 -5.50 6.56 -17.62
C ILE A 309 -6.75 6.00 -18.28
N ARG A 310 -6.94 6.26 -19.58
CA ARG A 310 -8.11 5.79 -20.32
C ARG A 310 -8.47 4.33 -20.06
N PRO A 311 -7.54 3.34 -20.09
CA PRO A 311 -7.89 1.94 -19.86
C PRO A 311 -8.59 1.70 -18.51
N GLY A 312 -8.22 2.43 -17.45
CA GLY A 312 -8.84 2.34 -16.13
C GLY A 312 -10.25 2.96 -16.07
N PHE A 313 -10.55 3.91 -16.96
CA PHE A 313 -11.83 4.60 -17.02
C PHE A 313 -12.80 4.07 -18.08
N GLU A 314 -12.35 3.18 -18.97
CA GLU A 314 -13.21 2.56 -20.00
C GLU A 314 -14.43 1.84 -19.40
N ILE A 315 -14.28 1.28 -18.19
CA ILE A 315 -15.38 0.67 -17.42
C ILE A 315 -16.58 1.61 -17.21
N PHE A 316 -16.38 2.93 -17.22
CA PHE A 316 -17.42 3.92 -16.97
C PHE A 316 -18.10 4.48 -18.24
N THR A 317 -17.56 4.21 -19.43
CA THR A 317 -18.02 4.84 -20.69
C THR A 317 -19.44 4.44 -21.13
N ARG A 318 -19.93 3.27 -20.72
CA ARG A 318 -21.28 2.78 -21.06
C ARG A 318 -22.16 2.52 -19.84
N VAL A 319 -21.89 3.25 -18.77
CA VAL A 319 -22.65 3.12 -17.54
C VAL A 319 -23.98 3.84 -17.63
N GLU A 320 -25.01 3.18 -17.13
CA GLU A 320 -26.36 3.70 -16.98
C GLU A 320 -26.64 4.06 -15.52
N ARG A 321 -27.65 4.91 -15.31
CA ARG A 321 -27.98 5.46 -14.00
C ARG A 321 -28.32 4.39 -12.96
N ASP A 322 -28.90 3.28 -13.40
CA ASP A 322 -29.38 2.20 -12.54
C ASP A 322 -28.37 1.05 -12.40
N ASP A 323 -27.21 1.15 -13.06
CA ASP A 323 -26.12 0.19 -12.87
C ASP A 323 -25.55 0.29 -11.44
N HIS A 324 -24.82 -0.74 -11.03
CA HIS A 324 -24.09 -0.75 -9.77
C HIS A 324 -22.68 -1.31 -9.91
N ILE A 325 -21.84 -0.97 -8.94
CA ILE A 325 -20.46 -1.45 -8.88
C ILE A 325 -20.38 -2.63 -7.92
N GLU A 326 -19.71 -3.68 -8.37
CA GLU A 326 -19.35 -4.83 -7.55
C GLU A 326 -17.84 -5.00 -7.47
N LEU A 327 -17.34 -5.39 -6.31
CA LEU A 327 -16.02 -6.00 -6.18
C LEU A 327 -16.21 -7.51 -6.21
N ARG A 328 -15.38 -8.19 -7.02
CA ARG A 328 -15.46 -9.62 -7.26
C ARG A 328 -14.12 -10.26 -6.96
N ILE A 329 -14.14 -11.39 -6.25
CA ILE A 329 -12.99 -12.27 -6.05
C ILE A 329 -13.29 -13.56 -6.83
N ASP A 330 -12.40 -13.96 -7.74
CA ASP A 330 -12.56 -15.14 -8.59
C ASP A 330 -13.93 -15.18 -9.30
N ASN A 331 -14.31 -14.02 -9.82
CA ASN A 331 -15.59 -13.76 -10.48
C ASN A 331 -16.83 -14.01 -9.60
N GLN A 332 -16.69 -14.11 -8.28
CA GLN A 332 -17.80 -14.10 -7.31
C GLN A 332 -17.95 -12.71 -6.71
N SER A 333 -19.18 -12.19 -6.68
CA SER A 333 -19.46 -10.90 -6.05
C SER A 333 -19.26 -10.98 -4.54
N VAL A 334 -18.36 -10.16 -4.00
CA VAL A 334 -18.07 -10.12 -2.56
C VAL A 334 -18.56 -8.83 -1.90
N ALA A 335 -18.67 -7.74 -2.67
CA ALA A 335 -19.26 -6.49 -2.23
C ALA A 335 -20.06 -5.85 -3.35
N ARG A 336 -21.19 -5.24 -3.00
CA ARG A 336 -21.99 -4.40 -3.90
C ARG A 336 -22.22 -3.03 -3.28
N HIS A 337 -21.90 -2.00 -4.05
CA HIS A 337 -22.16 -0.61 -3.64
C HIS A 337 -23.59 -0.20 -4.01
N HIS A 338 -24.48 -0.11 -3.01
CA HIS A 338 -25.92 0.15 -3.24
C HIS A 338 -26.35 1.61 -3.06
N ALA A 339 -25.70 2.40 -2.19
CA ALA A 339 -26.19 3.74 -1.82
C ALA A 339 -25.37 4.85 -2.50
N GLY A 340 -26.04 5.83 -3.13
CA GLY A 340 -25.39 6.98 -3.77
C GLY A 340 -24.66 6.67 -5.09
N THR A 341 -24.69 5.42 -5.55
CA THR A 341 -23.98 4.94 -6.75
C THR A 341 -24.44 5.67 -8.01
N ALA A 342 -25.72 5.97 -8.16
CA ALA A 342 -26.24 6.63 -9.37
C ALA A 342 -25.58 7.99 -9.67
N ARG A 343 -25.40 8.84 -8.64
CA ARG A 343 -24.70 10.13 -8.81
C ARG A 343 -23.25 9.88 -9.16
N PHE A 344 -22.55 9.05 -8.37
CA PHE A 344 -21.15 8.70 -8.64
C PHE A 344 -20.95 8.18 -10.07
N LEU A 345 -21.81 7.30 -10.57
CA LEU A 345 -21.71 6.71 -11.90
C LEU A 345 -21.92 7.75 -13.01
N VAL A 346 -22.84 8.69 -12.83
CA VAL A 346 -23.01 9.82 -13.76
C VAL A 346 -21.75 10.68 -13.80
N GLU A 347 -21.16 10.98 -12.63
CA GLU A 347 -19.94 11.78 -12.55
C GLU A 347 -18.72 11.02 -13.14
N ALA A 348 -18.60 9.73 -12.85
CA ALA A 348 -17.56 8.85 -13.37
C ALA A 348 -17.64 8.71 -14.89
N ARG A 349 -18.86 8.58 -15.44
CA ARG A 349 -19.10 8.53 -16.88
C ARG A 349 -18.70 9.83 -17.56
N LEU A 350 -19.10 10.99 -17.03
CA LEU A 350 -18.68 12.27 -17.62
C LEU A 350 -17.15 12.38 -17.65
N CYS A 351 -16.48 11.99 -16.57
CA CYS A 351 -15.02 12.01 -16.53
C CYS A 351 -14.39 11.05 -17.56
N ALA A 352 -14.92 9.83 -17.70
CA ALA A 352 -14.46 8.88 -18.70
C ALA A 352 -14.66 9.41 -20.14
N ASP A 353 -15.83 9.97 -20.44
CA ASP A 353 -16.15 10.55 -21.73
C ASP A 353 -15.22 11.74 -22.04
N MET A 354 -14.94 12.59 -21.03
CA MET A 354 -13.97 13.68 -21.14
C MET A 354 -12.55 13.18 -21.42
N ILE A 355 -12.09 12.11 -20.75
CA ILE A 355 -10.75 11.54 -20.99
C ILE A 355 -10.61 11.07 -22.44
N VAL A 356 -11.60 10.33 -22.94
CA VAL A 356 -11.63 9.84 -24.33
C VAL A 356 -11.67 11.00 -25.32
N ALA A 357 -12.50 12.01 -25.05
CA ALA A 357 -12.62 13.19 -25.87
C ALA A 357 -11.31 14.00 -25.90
N LEU A 358 -10.69 14.23 -24.74
CA LEU A 358 -9.45 14.99 -24.64
C LEU A 358 -8.30 14.30 -25.36
N GLU A 359 -8.15 12.98 -25.21
CA GLU A 359 -7.16 12.20 -25.96
C GLU A 359 -7.34 12.40 -27.48
N LYS A 360 -8.58 12.28 -27.97
CA LYS A 360 -8.90 12.48 -29.39
C LYS A 360 -8.54 13.89 -29.88
N LEU A 361 -8.82 14.92 -29.08
CA LEU A 361 -8.48 16.30 -29.43
C LEU A 361 -6.97 16.55 -29.42
N GLN A 362 -6.27 16.01 -28.41
CA GLN A 362 -4.81 16.05 -28.31
C GLN A 362 -4.15 15.40 -29.53
N ASP A 363 -4.64 14.24 -29.95
CA ASP A 363 -4.15 13.53 -31.13
C ASP A 363 -4.38 14.28 -32.45
N HIS A 364 -5.53 14.95 -32.58
CA HIS A 364 -5.85 15.77 -33.74
C HIS A 364 -4.98 17.03 -33.81
N CYS A 365 -4.86 17.74 -32.69
CA CYS A 365 -4.08 18.97 -32.60
C CYS A 365 -2.57 18.75 -32.46
N LYS A 366 -2.11 17.49 -32.32
CA LYS A 366 -0.70 17.11 -32.07
C LYS A 366 -0.13 17.79 -30.82
N GLN A 367 -0.96 17.94 -29.80
CA GLN A 367 -0.59 18.52 -28.51
C GLN A 367 -0.80 17.47 -27.43
N THR A 368 0.22 17.15 -26.64
CA THR A 368 0.12 16.18 -25.55
C THR A 368 0.37 16.88 -24.23
N PHE A 369 -0.62 16.85 -23.32
CA PHE A 369 -0.52 17.49 -22.01
C PHE A 369 -1.32 16.71 -20.95
N PRO A 370 -0.91 16.78 -19.67
CA PRO A 370 -1.65 16.15 -18.58
C PRO A 370 -2.98 16.86 -18.32
N ILE A 371 -3.94 16.16 -17.75
CA ILE A 371 -5.25 16.73 -17.37
C ILE A 371 -5.02 17.85 -16.34
N PRO A 372 -5.45 19.10 -16.63
CA PRO A 372 -5.35 20.23 -15.69
C PRO A 372 -6.10 20.02 -14.37
N ASP A 373 -5.71 20.75 -13.34
CA ASP A 373 -6.33 20.72 -12.01
C ASP A 373 -7.57 21.62 -11.89
N ASP A 374 -7.77 22.52 -12.86
CA ASP A 374 -8.82 23.53 -12.91
C ASP A 374 -9.99 23.18 -13.86
N ILE A 375 -10.06 21.95 -14.38
CA ILE A 375 -11.17 21.52 -15.25
C ILE A 375 -12.50 21.63 -14.50
N THR A 376 -13.42 22.41 -15.05
CA THR A 376 -14.81 22.49 -14.59
C THR A 376 -15.72 21.49 -15.32
N TRP A 377 -16.93 21.29 -14.77
CA TRP A 377 -18.00 20.54 -15.44
C TRP A 377 -18.31 21.07 -16.83
N LYS A 378 -18.26 22.39 -17.00
CA LYS A 378 -18.48 23.03 -18.29
C LYS A 378 -17.38 22.69 -19.28
N ASP A 379 -16.12 22.74 -18.86
CA ASP A 379 -14.98 22.40 -19.72
C ASP A 379 -15.05 20.94 -20.17
N ALA A 380 -15.44 20.03 -19.27
CA ALA A 380 -15.65 18.63 -19.63
C ALA A 380 -16.71 18.47 -20.74
N HIS A 381 -17.85 19.18 -20.63
CA HIS A 381 -18.86 19.19 -21.69
C HIS A 381 -18.36 19.83 -22.99
N ASP A 382 -17.62 20.93 -22.92
CA ASP A 382 -17.07 21.61 -24.10
C ASP A 382 -16.03 20.73 -24.82
N ILE A 383 -15.19 19.99 -24.07
CA ILE A 383 -14.23 19.00 -24.59
C ILE A 383 -14.96 17.85 -25.30
N ILE A 384 -16.00 17.29 -24.66
CA ILE A 384 -16.80 16.20 -25.24
C ILE A 384 -17.50 16.68 -26.52
N ALA A 385 -18.14 17.84 -26.49
CA ALA A 385 -18.82 18.45 -27.63
C ALA A 385 -17.84 18.68 -28.80
N ALA A 386 -16.65 19.20 -28.52
CA ALA A 386 -15.63 19.42 -29.55
C ALA A 386 -15.15 18.12 -30.19
N ALA A 387 -14.96 17.06 -29.39
CA ALA A 387 -14.61 15.74 -29.91
C ALA A 387 -15.75 15.14 -30.76
N GLN A 388 -17.02 15.37 -30.42
CA GLN A 388 -18.17 14.95 -31.22
C GLN A 388 -18.22 15.66 -32.57
N VAL A 389 -18.04 16.98 -32.59
CA VAL A 389 -17.93 17.76 -33.84
C VAL A 389 -16.80 17.26 -34.71
N LEU A 390 -15.61 17.05 -34.13
CA LEU A 390 -14.46 16.48 -34.82
C LEU A 390 -14.74 15.08 -35.39
N SER A 391 -15.66 14.32 -34.78
CA SER A 391 -16.11 13.01 -35.26
C SER A 391 -17.14 13.10 -36.41
N GLY A 392 -17.50 14.31 -36.86
CA GLY A 392 -18.51 14.55 -37.89
C GLY A 392 -19.95 14.59 -37.38
N GLN A 393 -20.17 14.53 -36.06
CA GLN A 393 -21.51 14.66 -35.48
C GLN A 393 -21.97 16.12 -35.50
N SER A 394 -23.25 16.34 -35.79
CA SER A 394 -23.88 17.65 -35.56
C SER A 394 -24.30 17.74 -34.11
N ILE A 395 -23.86 18.78 -33.41
CA ILE A 395 -24.19 19.01 -31.99
C ILE A 395 -25.11 20.22 -31.83
N ARG A 396 -26.03 20.13 -30.85
CA ARG A 396 -26.76 21.29 -30.33
C ARG A 396 -25.90 21.97 -29.27
N THR A 397 -25.56 23.23 -29.50
CA THR A 397 -24.65 23.97 -28.61
C THR A 397 -25.32 24.45 -27.31
N GLY A 398 -26.65 24.38 -27.23
CA GLY A 398 -27.43 25.00 -26.13
C GLY A 398 -27.41 26.53 -26.13
N ARG A 399 -26.65 27.17 -27.05
CA ARG A 399 -26.67 28.61 -27.23
C ARG A 399 -27.88 28.99 -28.05
N THR A 400 -28.60 29.99 -27.57
CA THR A 400 -29.75 30.57 -28.26
C THR A 400 -29.39 31.86 -29.01
N GLY A 401 -28.21 32.43 -28.76
CA GLY A 401 -27.77 33.69 -29.37
C GLY A 401 -26.51 33.54 -30.24
N ILE A 402 -26.48 34.27 -31.35
CA ILE A 402 -25.28 34.44 -32.19
C ILE A 402 -25.03 35.92 -32.46
N GLU A 403 -23.76 36.31 -32.40
CA GLU A 403 -23.30 37.65 -32.72
C GLU A 403 -22.50 37.61 -34.02
N LEU A 404 -22.75 38.57 -34.90
CA LEU A 404 -22.07 38.71 -36.19
C LEU A 404 -21.46 40.10 -36.30
N SER A 405 -20.14 40.17 -36.45
CA SER A 405 -19.46 41.43 -36.73
C SER A 405 -19.74 41.89 -38.17
N ILE A 406 -20.18 43.13 -38.30
CA ILE A 406 -20.42 43.81 -39.56
C ILE A 406 -19.17 44.64 -39.86
N LYS A 407 -18.67 44.55 -41.10
CA LYS A 407 -17.53 45.35 -41.55
C LYS A 407 -17.83 46.86 -41.40
N PRO A 408 -16.85 47.69 -40.97
CA PRO A 408 -17.03 49.14 -40.91
C PRO A 408 -17.50 49.70 -42.26
N GLY A 409 -18.45 50.63 -42.25
CA GLY A 409 -19.03 51.21 -43.48
C GLY A 409 -20.08 50.34 -44.20
N HIS A 410 -20.42 49.15 -43.68
CA HIS A 410 -21.38 48.23 -44.31
C HIS A 410 -22.73 48.12 -43.59
N VAL A 411 -22.98 48.93 -42.56
CA VAL A 411 -24.23 48.86 -41.76
C VAL A 411 -25.46 49.11 -42.63
N ALA A 412 -25.45 50.14 -43.48
CA ALA A 412 -26.59 50.46 -44.34
C ALA A 412 -26.92 49.32 -45.32
N SER A 413 -25.89 48.67 -45.88
CA SER A 413 -26.06 47.51 -46.77
C SER A 413 -26.59 46.28 -46.03
N PHE A 414 -26.07 46.03 -44.82
CA PHE A 414 -26.56 44.98 -43.95
C PHE A 414 -28.05 45.18 -43.59
N LEU A 415 -28.43 46.38 -43.13
CA LEU A 415 -29.80 46.71 -42.74
C LEU A 415 -30.80 46.59 -43.89
N LYS A 416 -30.40 46.94 -45.12
CA LYS A 416 -31.23 46.74 -46.32
C LYS A 416 -31.60 45.27 -46.54
N THR A 417 -30.71 44.35 -46.15
CA THR A 417 -30.91 42.91 -46.26
C THR A 417 -31.60 42.32 -45.04
N ALA A 418 -31.26 42.80 -43.83
CA ALA A 418 -31.75 42.24 -42.57
C ALA A 418 -33.19 42.69 -42.23
N ARG A 419 -33.56 43.95 -42.52
CA ARG A 419 -34.89 44.52 -42.17
C ARG A 419 -36.09 43.70 -42.69
N PRO A 420 -36.13 43.24 -43.96
CA PRO A 420 -37.29 42.53 -44.48
C PRO A 420 -37.47 41.13 -43.91
N LEU A 421 -36.42 40.56 -43.31
CA LEU A 421 -36.37 39.14 -42.99
C LEU A 421 -37.19 38.76 -41.76
N GLY A 422 -37.38 39.66 -40.78
CA GLY A 422 -38.15 39.40 -39.56
C GLY A 422 -37.60 38.24 -38.72
N ILE A 423 -37.99 37.00 -39.08
CA ILE A 423 -37.45 35.73 -38.59
C ILE A 423 -36.78 35.02 -39.76
N THR A 424 -35.51 34.64 -39.60
CA THR A 424 -34.71 34.02 -40.68
C THR A 424 -33.91 32.81 -40.19
N HIS A 425 -33.27 32.10 -41.12
CA HIS A 425 -32.30 31.05 -40.86
C HIS A 425 -30.91 31.61 -41.18
N LEU A 426 -29.92 31.36 -40.31
CA LEU A 426 -28.54 31.74 -40.59
C LEU A 426 -27.70 30.48 -40.74
N ARG A 427 -26.85 30.48 -41.77
CA ARG A 427 -25.78 29.51 -41.92
C ARG A 427 -24.48 30.26 -42.09
N GLY A 428 -23.52 29.98 -41.22
CA GLY A 428 -22.19 30.59 -41.24
C GLY A 428 -21.10 29.54 -41.14
N GLU A 429 -19.90 29.90 -41.56
CA GLU A 429 -18.68 29.11 -41.36
C GLU A 429 -17.79 29.86 -40.37
N MET A 430 -17.22 29.16 -39.39
CA MET A 430 -16.23 29.74 -38.49
C MET A 430 -15.15 28.74 -38.12
N ILE A 431 -14.02 29.25 -37.62
CA ILE A 431 -12.99 28.42 -36.99
C ILE A 431 -13.44 28.13 -35.56
N TYR A 432 -13.54 26.86 -35.21
CA TYR A 432 -13.87 26.41 -33.87
C TYR A 432 -12.62 25.92 -33.15
N GLY A 433 -12.44 26.43 -31.95
CA GLY A 433 -11.39 26.01 -31.03
C GLY A 433 -11.90 26.03 -29.61
N ILE A 434 -11.25 25.25 -28.74
CA ILE A 434 -11.53 25.24 -27.31
C ILE A 434 -10.24 25.48 -26.53
N THR A 435 -10.40 25.85 -25.27
CA THR A 435 -9.28 26.02 -24.33
C THR A 435 -9.40 24.99 -23.21
N CYS A 436 -8.30 24.33 -22.85
CA CYS A 436 -8.22 23.41 -21.71
C CYS A 436 -6.90 23.63 -20.97
N GLY A 437 -6.94 24.09 -19.71
CA GLY A 437 -5.75 24.35 -18.89
C GLY A 437 -4.70 25.24 -19.55
N GLY A 438 -5.15 26.32 -20.20
CA GLY A 438 -4.28 27.24 -20.95
C GLY A 438 -3.85 26.75 -22.35
N HIS A 439 -4.18 25.51 -22.73
CA HIS A 439 -3.93 25.00 -24.08
C HIS A 439 -5.07 25.36 -25.02
N GLN A 440 -4.77 26.04 -26.12
CA GLN A 440 -5.73 26.27 -27.19
C GLN A 440 -5.66 25.15 -28.23
N MET A 441 -6.80 24.49 -28.46
CA MET A 441 -6.96 23.40 -29.42
C MET A 441 -7.85 23.87 -30.56
N ASN A 442 -7.29 24.01 -31.75
CA ASN A 442 -8.03 24.34 -32.96
C ASN A 442 -8.61 23.08 -33.58
N ILE A 443 -9.93 22.96 -33.58
CA ILE A 443 -10.66 21.79 -34.11
C ILE A 443 -10.72 21.86 -35.63
N GLY A 444 -10.87 23.06 -36.18
CA GLY A 444 -11.00 23.31 -37.60
C GLY A 444 -12.21 24.16 -37.93
N ARG A 445 -12.63 24.12 -39.20
CA ARG A 445 -13.78 24.90 -39.65
C ARG A 445 -15.07 24.15 -39.39
N VAL A 446 -16.08 24.86 -38.90
CA VAL A 446 -17.41 24.33 -38.62
C VAL A 446 -18.47 25.17 -39.34
N PHE A 447 -19.54 24.53 -39.79
CA PHE A 447 -20.79 25.20 -40.08
C PHE A 447 -21.56 25.42 -38.79
N ILE A 448 -22.04 26.64 -38.61
CA ILE A 448 -23.07 26.97 -37.64
C ILE A 448 -24.38 27.15 -38.39
N THR A 449 -25.40 26.42 -37.97
CA THR A 449 -26.75 26.54 -38.52
C THR A 449 -27.69 26.97 -37.41
N THR A 450 -28.44 28.04 -37.66
CA THR A 450 -29.54 28.43 -36.78
C THR A 450 -30.87 28.06 -37.43
N PRO A 451 -31.78 27.42 -36.69
CA PRO A 451 -33.09 27.05 -37.21
C PRO A 451 -33.92 28.32 -37.45
N ARG A 452 -34.39 29.03 -36.43
CA ARG A 452 -35.13 30.30 -36.63
C ARG A 452 -34.62 31.36 -35.68
N VAL A 453 -34.14 32.49 -36.21
CA VAL A 453 -33.57 33.59 -35.41
C VAL A 453 -34.19 34.94 -35.75
N ARG A 454 -34.17 35.83 -34.76
CA ARG A 454 -34.62 37.23 -34.87
C ARG A 454 -33.47 38.17 -34.50
N LEU A 455 -33.28 39.23 -35.27
CA LEU A 455 -32.35 40.31 -34.93
C LEU A 455 -32.93 41.12 -33.77
N THR A 456 -32.22 41.21 -32.65
CA THR A 456 -32.73 41.85 -31.41
C THR A 456 -32.27 43.29 -31.23
N ASN A 457 -31.14 43.67 -31.84
CA ASN A 457 -30.55 44.99 -31.68
C ASN A 457 -30.70 45.88 -32.94
N LEU A 458 -31.81 45.72 -33.67
CA LEU A 458 -32.06 46.47 -34.91
C LEU A 458 -31.99 47.99 -34.68
N ALA A 459 -32.65 48.50 -33.63
CA ALA A 459 -32.65 49.93 -33.32
C ALA A 459 -31.24 50.47 -32.96
N GLU A 460 -30.41 49.65 -32.29
CA GLU A 460 -29.02 50.02 -32.01
C GLU A 460 -28.22 50.14 -33.30
N LEU A 461 -28.34 49.15 -34.20
CA LEU A 461 -27.66 49.18 -35.50
C LEU A 461 -28.10 50.35 -36.38
N GLU A 462 -29.37 50.77 -36.29
CA GLU A 462 -29.90 51.94 -37.02
C GLU A 462 -29.36 53.27 -36.49
N ALA A 463 -29.03 53.33 -35.20
CA ALA A 463 -28.45 54.51 -34.57
C ALA A 463 -26.94 54.67 -34.84
N ILE A 464 -26.27 53.61 -35.31
CA ILE A 464 -24.85 53.66 -35.69
C ILE A 464 -24.76 54.37 -37.05
N ALA A 465 -24.52 55.68 -37.00
CA ALA A 465 -23.98 56.43 -38.14
C ALA A 465 -22.66 55.76 -38.59
N ASP A 466 -22.28 55.84 -39.87
CA ASP A 466 -21.06 55.25 -40.47
C ASP A 466 -19.74 55.69 -39.77
N ILE A 467 -19.55 55.23 -38.54
CA ILE A 467 -18.43 55.50 -37.66
C ILE A 467 -17.46 54.32 -37.82
N ALA A 468 -16.17 54.58 -37.63
CA ALA A 468 -15.08 53.61 -37.79
C ALA A 468 -15.10 52.41 -36.81
N SER A 469 -16.21 52.15 -36.09
CA SER A 469 -16.35 50.98 -35.23
C SER A 469 -16.76 49.75 -36.05
N GLU A 470 -16.56 48.55 -35.49
CA GLU A 470 -17.08 47.28 -36.00
C GLU A 470 -18.43 46.96 -35.32
N PRO A 471 -19.58 47.32 -35.93
CA PRO A 471 -20.89 47.05 -35.35
C PRO A 471 -21.19 45.56 -35.29
N VAL A 472 -21.95 45.14 -34.27
CA VAL A 472 -22.28 43.72 -34.04
C VAL A 472 -23.79 43.52 -34.15
N ALA A 473 -24.22 42.63 -35.04
CA ALA A 473 -25.61 42.18 -35.11
C ALA A 473 -25.85 41.02 -34.15
N ARG A 474 -26.88 41.14 -33.30
CA ARG A 474 -27.25 40.12 -32.31
C ARG A 474 -28.53 39.42 -32.72
N TYR A 475 -28.44 38.11 -32.93
CA TYR A 475 -29.57 37.26 -33.27
C TYR A 475 -29.88 36.32 -32.11
N VAL A 476 -31.17 36.11 -31.83
CA VAL A 476 -31.65 35.14 -30.84
C VAL A 476 -32.62 34.17 -31.48
N CYS A 477 -32.49 32.89 -31.14
CA CYS A 477 -33.36 31.82 -31.60
C CYS A 477 -34.79 32.04 -31.09
N VAL A 478 -35.77 31.72 -31.94
CA VAL A 478 -37.19 31.77 -31.60
C VAL A 478 -37.59 30.42 -30.99
N ASP A 479 -38.62 30.41 -30.14
CA ASP A 479 -39.19 29.18 -29.56
C ASP A 479 -38.20 28.33 -28.73
N ASP A 480 -37.21 28.97 -28.09
CA ASP A 480 -36.12 28.34 -27.31
C ASP A 480 -35.29 27.31 -28.10
N ASP A 481 -35.27 27.43 -29.43
CA ASP A 481 -34.45 26.58 -30.28
C ASP A 481 -32.95 26.86 -30.09
N SER A 482 -32.09 25.92 -30.48
CA SER A 482 -30.65 26.01 -30.22
C SER A 482 -29.83 26.00 -31.50
N ILE A 483 -28.68 26.66 -31.44
CA ILE A 483 -27.73 26.69 -32.55
C ILE A 483 -27.07 25.32 -32.72
N ASP A 484 -27.06 24.82 -33.95
CA ASP A 484 -26.38 23.57 -34.34
C ASP A 484 -24.98 23.86 -34.90
N MET A 485 -24.04 22.96 -34.62
CA MET A 485 -22.66 23.02 -35.10
C MET A 485 -22.22 21.69 -35.71
N GLN A 486 -21.57 21.74 -36.87
CA GLN A 486 -21.04 20.56 -37.58
C GLN A 486 -19.70 20.88 -38.25
N LEU A 487 -18.76 19.93 -38.27
CA LEU A 487 -17.47 20.10 -38.95
C LEU A 487 -17.65 20.24 -40.48
N VAL A 488 -16.89 21.14 -41.09
CA VAL A 488 -16.76 21.20 -42.55
C VAL A 488 -15.86 20.05 -42.97
N ALA A 489 -16.36 19.15 -43.83
CA ALA A 489 -15.55 18.04 -44.34
C ALA A 489 -14.29 18.59 -45.02
N PRO A 490 -13.11 18.00 -44.79
CA PRO A 490 -11.93 18.34 -45.57
C PRO A 490 -12.20 17.98 -47.03
N ASN A 491 -12.08 18.97 -47.93
CA ASN A 491 -12.17 18.80 -49.38
C ASN A 491 -11.05 17.90 -49.91
#